data_AF-A0A7Z7YPP9-F1
#
_entry.id   AF-A0A7Z7YPP9-F1
#
_cell.length_a   1.000
_cell.length_b   1.000
_cell.length_c   1.000
_cell.angle_alpha   90.00
_cell.angle_beta   90.00
_cell.angle_gamma   90.00
#
_symmetry.space_group_name_H-M   'P 1'
#
loop_
_entity.id
_entity.type
_entity.pdbx_description
1 polymer ?
#
loop_
_entity_poly.entity_id
_entity_poly.type
_entity_poly.pdbx_seq_one_letter_code
_entity_poly.pdbx_strand_id
1 'polypeptide(L)'
;MELVDSLFASLAGIDPFTGVDITIANCKSTYWDVGIVPQLINQSLDESEKFAGAAGLEGLQRYNLTLNIGLISSNVWPGFTLDTATISRLCACGADFGFDPYISDVPDVTCDLNTTDDFTVHFTAMLNPDERVVIAKRPLKKCDSWIEDIYIFQLFKEAWKFHSDNNLRGFRDKQAELKLYARHYTVENCTEESCRDCNYCIRPSFSLSRSAIIRLNAANASFVYQPFTRDQRVRG
;
A
#
# COMPACT_ATOMS: atom_id res chain seq x y z
N MET A 1 13.33 -16.51 3.65
CA MET A 1 14.25 -15.48 3.14
C MET A 1 14.61 -15.85 1.73
N GLU A 2 14.32 -14.98 0.77
CA GLU A 2 14.51 -15.21 -0.68
C GLU A 2 15.34 -14.07 -1.25
N LEU A 3 16.21 -14.33 -2.23
CA LEU A 3 16.98 -13.26 -2.88
C LEU A 3 16.08 -12.49 -3.85
N VAL A 4 16.28 -11.18 -3.92
CA VAL A 4 15.57 -10.29 -4.86
C VAL A 4 16.59 -9.38 -5.53
N ASP A 5 16.31 -8.95 -6.76
CA ASP A 5 17.20 -8.08 -7.52
C ASP A 5 17.25 -6.68 -6.92
N SER A 6 16.10 -6.20 -6.43
CA SER A 6 15.99 -4.92 -5.74
C SER A 6 14.81 -4.93 -4.79
N LEU A 7 15.00 -4.44 -3.57
CA LEU A 7 13.90 -4.07 -2.68
C LEU A 7 14.28 -2.80 -1.94
N PHE A 8 13.41 -1.79 -1.96
CA PHE A 8 13.67 -0.55 -1.27
C PHE A 8 12.42 0.15 -0.74
N ALA A 9 12.63 0.99 0.26
CA ALA A 9 11.67 1.99 0.75
C ALA A 9 12.29 3.37 0.66
N SER A 10 11.78 4.18 -0.25
CA SER A 10 12.30 5.52 -0.55
C SER A 10 11.27 6.59 -0.22
N LEU A 11 11.60 7.49 0.69
CA LEU A 11 10.82 8.70 0.93
C LEU A 11 11.40 9.83 0.07
N ALA A 12 10.64 10.24 -0.92
CA ALA A 12 11.02 11.28 -1.86
C ALA A 12 9.93 12.35 -1.95
N GLY A 13 10.28 13.52 -2.48
CA GLY A 13 9.33 14.60 -2.72
C GLY A 13 10.00 15.78 -3.41
N ILE A 14 9.44 16.97 -3.25
CA ILE A 14 9.89 18.20 -3.90
C ILE A 14 10.37 19.16 -2.82
N ASP A 15 11.59 19.69 -2.96
CA ASP A 15 12.08 20.74 -2.07
C ASP A 15 11.24 22.02 -2.26
N PRO A 16 10.56 22.52 -1.22
CA PRO A 16 9.70 23.71 -1.34
C PRO A 16 10.46 25.00 -1.68
N PHE A 17 11.78 25.04 -1.49
CA PHE A 17 12.58 26.23 -1.78
C PHE A 17 13.11 26.26 -3.21
N THR A 18 13.49 25.10 -3.75
CA THR A 18 14.13 24.99 -5.06
C THR A 18 13.21 24.43 -6.13
N GLY A 19 12.14 23.73 -5.74
CA GLY A 19 11.24 23.01 -6.65
C GLY A 19 11.86 21.75 -7.25
N VAL A 20 13.02 21.30 -6.77
CA VAL A 20 13.75 20.14 -7.27
C VAL A 20 13.32 18.87 -6.53
N ASP A 21 13.29 17.74 -7.25
CA ASP A 21 13.06 16.44 -6.65
C ASP A 21 14.18 16.08 -5.66
N ILE A 22 13.79 15.66 -4.46
CA ILE A 22 14.70 15.21 -3.42
C ILE A 22 14.35 13.80 -2.97
N THR A 23 15.38 13.03 -2.62
CA THR A 23 15.23 11.79 -1.86
C THR A 23 15.71 12.06 -0.45
N ILE A 24 14.81 11.96 0.52
CA ILE A 24 15.13 12.19 1.94
C ILE A 24 15.79 10.95 2.53
N ALA A 25 15.21 9.78 2.25
CA ALA A 25 15.71 8.50 2.73
C ALA A 25 15.49 7.42 1.69
N ASN A 26 16.42 6.48 1.60
CA ASN A 26 16.32 5.32 0.71
C ASN A 26 16.95 4.10 1.39
N CYS A 27 16.11 3.26 1.99
CA CYS A 27 16.53 2.05 2.67
C CYS A 27 16.37 0.86 1.71
N LYS A 28 17.40 0.01 1.62
CA LYS A 28 17.46 -1.08 0.65
C LYS A 28 17.68 -2.42 1.32
N SER A 29 17.17 -3.47 0.67
CA SER A 29 17.48 -4.87 0.97
C SER A 29 17.77 -5.62 -0.33
N THR A 30 18.59 -6.65 -0.23
CA THR A 30 18.87 -7.61 -1.33
C THR A 30 18.11 -8.93 -1.13
N TYR A 31 17.23 -9.00 -0.14
CA TYR A 31 16.43 -10.17 0.17
C TYR A 31 15.01 -9.80 0.60
N TRP A 32 14.11 -10.76 0.43
CA TRP A 32 12.73 -10.76 0.89
C TRP A 32 12.54 -11.65 2.11
N ASP A 33 11.76 -11.18 3.08
CA ASP A 33 11.13 -11.98 4.13
C ASP A 33 9.80 -11.35 4.57
N VAL A 34 9.05 -12.03 5.45
CA VAL A 34 7.69 -11.64 5.85
C VAL A 34 7.64 -10.33 6.68
N GLY A 35 8.76 -9.75 7.10
CA GLY A 35 8.82 -8.51 7.89
C GLY A 35 9.61 -7.37 7.23
N ILE A 36 10.32 -7.63 6.13
CA ILE A 36 11.31 -6.70 5.60
C ILE A 36 10.70 -5.39 5.09
N VAL A 37 9.51 -5.40 4.47
CA VAL A 37 8.88 -4.16 3.97
C VAL A 37 8.51 -3.21 5.11
N PRO A 38 7.74 -3.64 6.13
CA PRO A 38 7.48 -2.79 7.30
C PRO A 38 8.76 -2.30 7.99
N GLN A 39 9.80 -3.13 8.03
CA GLN A 39 11.10 -2.74 8.56
C GLN A 39 11.76 -1.63 7.72
N LEU A 40 11.85 -1.80 6.40
CA LEU A 40 12.43 -0.80 5.50
C LEU A 40 11.65 0.52 5.53
N ILE A 41 10.32 0.46 5.63
CA ILE A 41 9.47 1.64 5.79
C ILE A 41 9.85 2.38 7.07
N ASN A 42 9.90 1.69 8.20
CA ASN A 42 10.22 2.32 9.48
C ASN A 42 11.65 2.87 9.51
N GLN A 43 12.62 2.17 8.91
CA GLN A 43 13.98 2.68 8.74
C GLN A 43 14.01 3.95 7.89
N SER A 44 13.27 3.98 6.78
CA SER A 44 13.17 5.16 5.91
C SER A 44 12.57 6.35 6.66
N LEU A 45 11.57 6.10 7.50
CA LEU A 45 10.97 7.10 8.39
C LEU A 45 11.95 7.57 9.47
N ASP A 46 12.74 6.66 10.08
CA ASP A 46 13.76 7.02 11.08
C ASP A 46 14.82 7.95 10.49
N GLU A 47 15.33 7.66 9.29
CA GLU A 47 16.29 8.53 8.61
C GLU A 47 15.67 9.87 8.21
N SER A 48 14.40 9.86 7.80
CA SER A 48 13.67 11.08 7.44
C SER A 48 13.39 11.97 8.64
N GLU A 49 13.17 11.40 9.81
CA GLU A 49 13.04 12.13 11.06
C GLU A 49 14.35 12.84 11.44
N LYS A 50 15.50 12.18 11.26
CA LYS A 50 16.81 12.81 11.45
C LYS A 50 17.03 13.98 10.50
N PHE A 51 16.61 13.85 9.24
CA PHE A 51 16.65 14.93 8.26
C PHE A 51 15.80 16.14 8.69
N ALA A 52 14.61 15.89 9.25
CA ALA A 52 13.73 16.96 9.73
C ALA A 52 14.22 17.65 11.01
N GLY A 53 15.06 16.98 11.79
CA GLY A 53 15.62 17.48 13.05
C GLY A 53 14.55 17.67 14.12
N ALA A 54 14.60 18.80 14.83
CA ALA A 54 13.71 19.05 15.99
C ALA A 54 12.21 19.10 15.65
N ALA A 55 11.85 19.31 14.38
CA ALA A 55 10.45 19.31 13.94
C ALA A 55 9.88 17.89 13.79
N GLY A 56 10.74 16.86 13.82
CA GLY A 56 10.35 15.47 13.58
C GLY A 56 9.65 15.27 12.24
N LEU A 57 8.92 14.16 12.10
CA LEU A 57 8.23 13.81 10.84
C LEU A 57 7.23 14.88 10.38
N GLU A 58 6.60 15.62 11.29
CA GLU A 58 5.65 16.70 10.93
C GLU A 58 6.33 17.85 10.16
N GLY A 59 7.62 18.09 10.41
CA GLY A 59 8.43 19.06 9.66
C GLY A 59 8.57 18.73 8.18
N LEU A 60 8.24 17.49 7.77
CA LEU A 60 8.36 17.03 6.40
C LEU A 60 7.15 17.34 5.51
N GLN A 61 6.03 17.78 6.08
CA GLN A 61 4.78 17.99 5.31
C GLN A 61 4.90 19.03 4.19
N ARG A 62 5.91 19.89 4.25
CA ARG A 62 6.21 20.92 3.23
C ARG A 62 6.87 20.37 1.96
N TYR A 63 7.29 19.11 1.95
CA TYR A 63 8.08 18.53 0.85
C TYR A 63 7.25 17.71 -0.15
N ASN A 64 5.92 17.75 -0.11
CA ASN A 64 5.04 16.99 -1.01
C ASN A 64 5.51 15.54 -1.21
N LEU A 65 5.49 14.77 -0.13
CA LEU A 65 6.20 13.49 -0.08
C LEU A 65 5.41 12.33 -0.67
N THR A 66 6.14 11.35 -1.18
CA THR A 66 5.67 10.00 -1.47
C THR A 66 6.67 9.00 -0.89
N LEU A 67 6.17 8.05 -0.12
CA LEU A 67 6.92 6.85 0.25
C LEU A 67 6.67 5.78 -0.81
N ASN A 68 7.71 5.43 -1.55
CA ASN A 68 7.66 4.41 -2.59
C ASN A 68 8.35 3.14 -2.13
N ILE A 69 7.65 2.03 -2.28
CA ILE A 69 8.20 0.69 -2.13
C ILE A 69 8.37 0.11 -3.53
N GLY A 70 9.63 -0.13 -3.90
CA GLY A 70 9.98 -0.79 -5.15
C GLY A 70 10.50 -2.20 -4.88
N LEU A 71 10.06 -3.16 -5.69
CA LEU A 71 10.56 -4.54 -5.68
C LEU A 71 10.87 -4.95 -7.12
N ILE A 72 12.00 -5.59 -7.34
CA ILE A 72 12.33 -6.32 -8.56
C ILE A 72 12.67 -7.74 -8.14
N SER A 73 11.92 -8.73 -8.61
CA SER A 73 12.13 -10.13 -8.30
C SER A 73 11.64 -11.03 -9.43
N SER A 74 12.16 -12.25 -9.50
CA SER A 74 11.58 -13.29 -10.34
C SER A 74 10.38 -13.95 -9.68
N ASN A 75 10.48 -14.41 -8.44
CA ASN A 75 9.50 -15.32 -7.82
C ASN A 75 8.89 -14.84 -6.50
N VAL A 76 9.28 -13.66 -6.01
CA VAL A 76 8.75 -13.10 -4.76
C VAL A 76 7.46 -12.33 -5.04
N TRP A 77 6.37 -12.77 -4.41
CA TRP A 77 5.12 -12.03 -4.37
C TRP A 77 4.84 -11.50 -2.95
N PRO A 78 5.15 -10.23 -2.66
CA PRO A 78 5.15 -9.73 -1.29
C PRO A 78 3.73 -9.38 -0.81
N GLY A 79 3.22 -10.08 0.19
CA GLY A 79 2.19 -9.53 1.08
C GLY A 79 2.84 -8.84 2.27
N PHE A 80 2.25 -7.78 2.80
CA PHE A 80 2.75 -7.12 4.01
C PHE A 80 1.64 -6.43 4.80
N THR A 81 1.94 -6.15 6.07
CA THR A 81 1.04 -5.45 6.99
C THR A 81 1.73 -4.22 7.57
N LEU A 82 1.04 -3.09 7.57
CA LEU A 82 1.43 -1.90 8.31
C LEU A 82 0.57 -1.80 9.57
N ASP A 83 1.23 -1.68 10.71
CA ASP A 83 0.57 -1.45 11.98
C ASP A 83 0.13 0.01 12.13
N THR A 84 -0.65 0.27 13.18
CA THR A 84 -1.20 1.60 13.46
C THR A 84 -0.10 2.62 13.76
N ALA A 85 1.01 2.20 14.37
CA ALA A 85 2.16 3.04 14.66
C ALA A 85 2.83 3.53 13.36
N THR A 86 3.10 2.61 12.43
CA THR A 86 3.67 2.92 11.12
C THR A 86 2.74 3.85 10.34
N ILE A 87 1.44 3.59 10.33
CA ILE A 87 0.44 4.46 9.68
C ILE A 87 0.41 5.85 10.31
N SER A 88 0.50 5.96 11.64
CA SER A 88 0.58 7.25 12.33
C SER A 88 1.81 8.04 11.91
N ARG A 89 2.97 7.38 11.75
CA ARG A 89 4.21 8.02 11.28
C ARG A 89 4.09 8.50 9.83
N LEU A 90 3.54 7.67 8.93
CA LEU A 90 3.25 8.07 7.54
C LEU A 90 2.31 9.28 7.49
N CYS A 91 1.27 9.27 8.32
CA CYS A 91 0.34 10.38 8.44
C CYS A 91 1.04 11.67 8.91
N ALA A 92 1.97 11.56 9.87
CA ALA A 92 2.74 12.71 10.38
C ALA A 92 3.63 13.34 9.30
N CYS A 93 4.31 12.52 8.48
CA CYS A 93 5.08 12.98 7.32
C CYS A 93 4.21 13.68 6.27
N GLY A 94 2.93 13.33 6.21
CA GLY A 94 2.02 13.81 5.17
C GLY A 94 2.35 13.26 3.79
N ALA A 95 2.88 12.03 3.72
CA ALA A 95 3.28 11.39 2.48
C ALA A 95 2.13 10.58 1.86
N ASP A 96 2.10 10.51 0.53
CA ASP A 96 1.42 9.43 -0.20
C ASP A 96 2.21 8.11 -0.03
N PHE A 97 1.56 6.97 -0.26
CA PHE A 97 2.19 5.66 -0.14
C PHE A 97 1.97 4.83 -1.41
N GLY A 98 3.06 4.57 -2.13
CA GLY A 98 3.06 3.79 -3.37
C GLY A 98 3.79 2.46 -3.19
N PHE A 99 3.26 1.42 -3.83
CA PHE A 99 3.94 0.15 -4.00
C PHE A 99 3.93 -0.24 -5.48
N ASP A 100 5.10 -0.33 -6.10
CA ASP A 100 5.26 -0.66 -7.53
C ASP A 100 6.29 -1.80 -7.73
N PRO A 101 5.87 -3.06 -7.57
CA PRO A 101 6.73 -4.22 -7.81
C PRO A 101 6.80 -4.59 -9.29
N TYR A 102 7.98 -5.02 -9.73
CA TYR A 102 8.24 -5.70 -10.99
C TYR A 102 8.54 -7.18 -10.70
N ILE A 103 7.67 -8.07 -11.19
CA ILE A 103 7.78 -9.52 -10.96
C ILE A 103 7.74 -10.24 -12.31
N SER A 104 8.79 -11.00 -12.65
CA SER A 104 8.88 -11.70 -13.94
C SER A 104 8.19 -13.07 -13.94
N ASP A 105 8.32 -13.86 -12.87
CA ASP A 105 7.82 -15.24 -12.74
C ASP A 105 6.85 -15.35 -11.56
N VAL A 106 5.60 -14.96 -11.82
CA VAL A 106 4.58 -14.92 -10.77
C VAL A 106 4.26 -16.33 -10.23
N PRO A 107 4.41 -16.58 -8.92
CA PRO A 107 4.12 -17.88 -8.34
C PRO A 107 2.62 -18.17 -8.33
N ASP A 108 2.24 -19.45 -8.45
CA ASP A 108 0.86 -19.94 -8.30
C ASP A 108 0.49 -20.01 -6.80
N VAL A 109 0.42 -18.84 -6.15
CA VAL A 109 -0.11 -18.73 -4.77
C VAL A 109 -1.64 -18.78 -4.84
N THR A 110 -2.37 -18.87 -3.74
CA THR A 110 -3.86 -18.77 -3.72
C THR A 110 -4.28 -17.64 -2.79
N CYS A 111 -5.20 -16.80 -3.24
CA CYS A 111 -5.89 -15.85 -2.38
C CYS A 111 -7.25 -16.45 -1.98
N ASP A 112 -7.64 -16.29 -0.71
CA ASP A 112 -8.91 -16.82 -0.18
C ASP A 112 -10.16 -16.13 -0.77
N LEU A 113 -9.97 -15.10 -1.60
CA LEU A 113 -11.04 -14.39 -2.29
C LEU A 113 -11.41 -15.06 -3.61
N ASN A 114 -12.63 -15.61 -3.66
CA ASN A 114 -13.27 -16.03 -4.90
C ASN A 114 -13.87 -14.80 -5.63
N THR A 115 -13.05 -14.06 -6.37
CA THR A 115 -13.51 -12.91 -7.19
C THR A 115 -12.81 -12.82 -8.56
N THR A 116 -13.52 -12.22 -9.52
CA THR A 116 -13.03 -11.92 -10.88
C THR A 116 -12.57 -10.46 -11.04
N ASP A 117 -12.58 -9.69 -9.95
CA ASP A 117 -12.22 -8.26 -9.96
C ASP A 117 -10.70 -8.05 -9.92
N ASP A 118 -10.24 -6.95 -10.51
CA ASP A 118 -8.82 -6.60 -10.56
C ASP A 118 -8.34 -6.00 -9.24
N PHE A 119 -9.25 -5.34 -8.55
CA PHE A 119 -8.98 -4.67 -7.29
C PHE A 119 -10.13 -4.92 -6.32
N THR A 120 -9.84 -5.34 -5.10
CA THR A 120 -10.84 -5.49 -4.05
C THR A 120 -10.30 -4.90 -2.76
N VAL A 121 -11.08 -4.04 -2.13
CA VAL A 121 -10.74 -3.47 -0.83
C VAL A 121 -11.81 -3.84 0.17
N HIS A 122 -11.37 -4.35 1.32
CA HIS A 122 -12.21 -4.61 2.48
C HIS A 122 -11.83 -3.65 3.59
N PHE A 123 -12.83 -3.07 4.23
CA PHE A 123 -12.65 -2.52 5.58
C PHE A 123 -13.31 -3.48 6.55
N THR A 124 -12.58 -3.91 7.56
CA THR A 124 -13.04 -4.88 8.56
C THR A 124 -12.89 -4.31 9.96
N ALA A 125 -13.69 -4.81 10.89
CA ALA A 125 -13.65 -4.43 12.30
C ALA A 125 -14.06 -5.61 13.18
N MET A 126 -13.62 -5.62 14.43
CA MET A 126 -14.08 -6.55 15.46
C MET A 126 -15.46 -6.10 15.96
N LEU A 127 -16.49 -6.91 15.73
CA LEU A 127 -17.81 -6.68 16.33
C LEU A 127 -17.74 -6.99 17.82
N ASN A 128 -17.27 -8.21 18.13
CA ASN A 128 -16.99 -8.77 19.45
C ASN A 128 -15.57 -9.37 19.44
N PRO A 129 -14.95 -9.73 20.59
CA PRO A 129 -13.56 -10.21 20.65
C PRO A 129 -13.22 -11.38 19.72
N ASP A 130 -14.20 -12.20 19.34
CA ASP A 130 -14.00 -13.40 18.53
C ASP A 130 -14.55 -13.28 17.09
N GLU A 131 -15.12 -12.12 16.73
CA GLU A 131 -15.82 -11.97 15.45
C GLU A 131 -15.35 -10.72 14.69
N ARG A 132 -14.52 -10.95 13.66
CA ARG A 132 -14.15 -9.94 12.66
C ARG A 132 -15.16 -9.96 11.53
N VAL A 133 -15.75 -8.80 11.24
CA VAL A 133 -16.74 -8.64 10.17
C VAL A 133 -16.24 -7.69 9.09
N VAL A 134 -16.61 -7.97 7.83
CA VAL A 134 -16.41 -7.04 6.72
C VAL A 134 -17.51 -5.99 6.78
N ILE A 135 -17.14 -4.75 7.06
CA ILE A 135 -18.08 -3.63 7.26
C ILE A 135 -18.28 -2.81 5.98
N ALA A 136 -17.29 -2.83 5.08
CA ALA A 136 -17.41 -2.26 3.74
C ALA A 136 -16.54 -3.07 2.77
N LYS A 137 -17.04 -3.22 1.54
CA LYS A 137 -16.35 -3.92 0.46
C LYS A 137 -16.56 -3.19 -0.86
N ARG A 138 -15.46 -2.97 -1.58
CA ARG A 138 -15.48 -2.39 -2.93
C ARG A 138 -14.65 -3.24 -3.88
N PRO A 139 -15.30 -4.00 -4.78
CA PRO A 139 -14.65 -4.57 -5.94
C PRO A 139 -14.60 -3.57 -7.12
N LEU A 140 -13.56 -3.65 -7.93
CA LEU A 140 -13.42 -2.89 -9.18
C LEU A 140 -12.89 -3.79 -10.29
N LYS A 141 -13.63 -3.82 -11.42
CA LYS A 141 -13.18 -4.41 -12.69
C LYS A 141 -12.58 -3.30 -13.53
N LYS A 142 -11.33 -3.50 -13.96
CA LYS A 142 -10.51 -2.57 -14.74
C LYS A 142 -10.23 -1.26 -14.01
N CYS A 143 -8.99 -1.08 -13.56
CA CYS A 143 -8.53 0.20 -13.04
C CYS A 143 -7.92 1.00 -14.19
N ASP A 144 -8.65 1.97 -14.73
CA ASP A 144 -7.99 3.09 -15.38
C ASP A 144 -7.38 3.93 -14.23
N SER A 145 -6.11 4.33 -14.35
CA SER A 145 -5.40 5.02 -13.28
C SER A 145 -6.18 6.24 -12.78
N TRP A 146 -5.94 6.67 -11.53
CA TRP A 146 -6.51 7.88 -10.90
C TRP A 146 -7.90 7.72 -10.25
N ILE A 147 -8.47 6.52 -10.25
CA ILE A 147 -9.82 6.24 -9.71
C ILE A 147 -9.75 5.65 -8.27
N GLU A 148 -8.57 5.20 -7.82
CA GLU A 148 -8.37 4.48 -6.57
C GLU A 148 -8.83 5.29 -5.35
N ASP A 149 -8.49 6.58 -5.29
CA ASP A 149 -8.87 7.47 -4.20
C ASP A 149 -10.38 7.66 -4.05
N ILE A 150 -11.10 7.74 -5.17
CA ILE A 150 -12.56 7.88 -5.17
C ILE A 150 -13.19 6.62 -4.58
N TYR A 151 -12.67 5.44 -4.95
CA TYR A 151 -13.17 4.16 -4.48
C TYR A 151 -12.86 3.93 -3.00
N ILE A 152 -11.64 4.23 -2.57
CA ILE A 152 -11.23 4.17 -1.16
C ILE A 152 -12.09 5.14 -0.33
N PHE A 153 -12.36 6.34 -0.83
CA PHE A 153 -13.23 7.28 -0.13
C PHE A 153 -14.67 6.79 -0.01
N GLN A 154 -15.23 6.20 -1.07
CA GLN A 154 -16.57 5.60 -1.02
C GLN A 154 -16.64 4.42 -0.05
N LEU A 155 -15.59 3.60 0.00
CA LEU A 155 -15.48 2.50 0.97
C LEU A 155 -15.53 3.01 2.41
N PHE A 156 -14.81 4.10 2.72
CA PHE A 156 -14.92 4.72 4.05
C PHE A 156 -16.33 5.25 4.34
N LYS A 157 -17.01 5.86 3.37
CA LYS A 157 -18.41 6.30 3.55
C LYS A 157 -19.36 5.17 3.89
N GLU A 158 -19.15 3.99 3.32
CA GLU A 158 -19.94 2.81 3.65
C GLU A 158 -19.62 2.28 5.04
N ALA A 159 -18.35 2.26 5.40
CA ALA A 159 -17.91 1.85 6.72
C ALA A 159 -18.54 2.69 7.84
N TRP A 160 -18.72 4.00 7.65
CA TRP A 160 -19.35 4.88 8.65
C TRP A 160 -20.75 4.41 9.08
N LYS A 161 -21.48 3.72 8.20
CA LYS A 161 -22.82 3.21 8.50
C LYS A 161 -22.82 2.14 9.59
N PHE A 162 -21.66 1.54 9.90
CA PHE A 162 -21.56 0.43 10.84
C PHE A 162 -21.87 0.81 12.29
N HIS A 163 -21.51 2.02 12.74
CA HIS A 163 -21.71 2.44 14.14
C HIS A 163 -22.66 3.64 14.29
N SER A 164 -23.54 3.84 13.30
CA SER A 164 -24.58 4.89 13.26
C SER A 164 -24.08 6.33 13.47
N ASP A 165 -22.78 6.56 13.31
CA ASP A 165 -22.14 7.87 13.44
C ASP A 165 -21.28 8.12 12.19
N ASN A 166 -21.29 9.35 11.69
CA ASN A 166 -20.64 9.71 10.42
C ASN A 166 -19.13 9.97 10.60
N ASN A 167 -18.43 9.16 11.39
CA ASN A 167 -17.06 9.42 11.81
C ASN A 167 -16.20 8.16 11.97
N LEU A 168 -15.04 8.09 11.31
CA LEU A 168 -14.09 6.97 11.43
C LEU A 168 -13.54 6.74 12.84
N ARG A 169 -13.61 7.75 13.73
CA ARG A 169 -13.11 7.60 15.11
C ARG A 169 -13.88 6.54 15.92
N GLY A 170 -15.09 6.17 15.51
CA GLY A 170 -15.85 5.07 16.11
C GLY A 170 -15.15 3.70 16.00
N PHE A 171 -14.14 3.57 15.13
CA PHE A 171 -13.37 2.35 14.93
C PHE A 171 -12.11 2.23 15.78
N ARG A 172 -11.74 3.26 16.56
CA ARG A 172 -10.45 3.30 17.26
C ARG A 172 -10.19 2.08 18.17
N ASP A 173 -11.26 1.58 18.78
CA ASP A 173 -11.23 0.43 19.70
C ASP A 173 -11.72 -0.87 19.03
N LYS A 174 -11.99 -0.83 17.72
CA LYS A 174 -12.57 -1.94 16.95
C LYS A 174 -11.53 -2.74 16.15
N GLN A 175 -10.24 -2.50 16.40
CA GLN A 175 -9.12 -3.14 15.69
C GLN A 175 -9.36 -3.18 14.16
N ALA A 176 -9.73 -2.02 13.61
CA ALA A 176 -10.12 -1.93 12.22
C ALA A 176 -8.93 -2.20 11.30
N GLU A 177 -9.23 -2.70 10.11
CA GLU A 177 -8.21 -3.08 9.14
C GLU A 177 -8.69 -2.83 7.72
N LEU A 178 -7.88 -2.14 6.94
CA LEU A 178 -8.04 -2.01 5.50
C LEU A 178 -7.22 -3.11 4.81
N LYS A 179 -7.91 -4.12 4.28
CA LYS A 179 -7.27 -5.14 3.43
C LYS A 179 -7.42 -4.74 1.97
N LEU A 180 -6.30 -4.66 1.26
CA LEU A 180 -6.22 -4.40 -0.15
C LEU A 180 -5.76 -5.65 -0.88
N TYR A 181 -6.55 -6.04 -1.87
CA TYR A 181 -6.24 -7.10 -2.78
C TYR A 181 -6.10 -6.51 -4.19
N ALA A 182 -4.91 -6.66 -4.78
CA ALA A 182 -4.61 -6.16 -6.13
C ALA A 182 -4.18 -7.30 -7.04
N ARG A 183 -4.84 -7.38 -8.20
CA ARG A 183 -4.65 -8.36 -9.26
C ARG A 183 -4.20 -7.54 -10.44
N HIS A 184 -2.95 -7.75 -10.84
CA HIS A 184 -2.48 -7.67 -12.21
C HIS A 184 -2.86 -6.43 -13.06
N TYR A 185 -1.84 -5.69 -13.50
CA TYR A 185 -1.87 -4.96 -14.77
C TYR A 185 -0.75 -5.49 -15.68
N THR A 186 -1.09 -5.94 -16.90
CA THR A 186 -0.15 -6.05 -18.02
C THR A 186 -0.13 -4.71 -18.72
N VAL A 187 1.04 -4.06 -18.78
CA VAL A 187 1.25 -2.93 -19.68
C VAL A 187 1.43 -3.53 -21.08
N GLU A 188 0.48 -3.33 -22.00
CA GLU A 188 0.63 -3.80 -23.39
C GLU A 188 1.75 -3.08 -24.17
N ASN A 189 2.29 -1.97 -23.65
CA ASN A 189 3.44 -1.28 -24.22
C ASN A 189 4.26 -0.60 -23.12
N CYS A 190 5.37 -1.22 -22.73
CA CYS A 190 6.39 -0.61 -21.90
C CYS A 190 7.16 0.45 -22.72
N THR A 191 6.80 1.73 -22.58
CA THR A 191 7.53 2.85 -23.23
C THR A 191 8.54 3.55 -22.30
N GLU A 192 8.69 3.11 -21.05
CA GLU A 192 9.68 3.67 -20.12
C GLU A 192 11.05 3.02 -20.34
N GLU A 193 12.12 3.85 -20.43
CA GLU A 193 13.50 3.44 -20.75
C GLU A 193 14.11 2.38 -19.81
N SER A 194 13.49 2.15 -18.64
CA SER A 194 13.85 1.09 -17.69
C SER A 194 13.16 -0.24 -17.93
N CYS A 195 12.12 -0.30 -18.77
CA CYS A 195 11.41 -1.53 -19.11
C CYS A 195 12.01 -2.15 -20.38
N ARG A 196 13.22 -2.71 -20.25
CA ARG A 196 13.81 -3.52 -21.31
C ARG A 196 13.10 -4.87 -21.35
N ASP A 197 12.32 -5.10 -22.41
CA ASP A 197 11.73 -6.40 -22.79
C ASP A 197 10.76 -7.04 -21.79
N CYS A 198 9.66 -6.36 -21.43
CA CYS A 198 8.57 -7.05 -20.74
C CYS A 198 7.27 -7.18 -21.55
N ASN A 199 7.24 -8.22 -22.40
CA ASN A 199 6.01 -8.65 -23.09
C ASN A 199 4.98 -9.28 -22.13
N TYR A 200 5.32 -9.59 -20.86
CA TYR A 200 4.44 -10.29 -19.90
C TYR A 200 4.75 -9.99 -18.42
N CYS A 201 4.93 -8.73 -18.03
CA CYS A 201 5.14 -8.39 -16.61
C CYS A 201 3.83 -8.20 -15.87
N ILE A 202 3.78 -8.71 -14.65
CA ILE A 202 2.64 -8.53 -13.74
C ILE A 202 3.04 -7.48 -12.71
N ARG A 203 2.35 -6.33 -12.75
CA ARG A 203 2.45 -5.28 -11.73
C ARG A 203 1.22 -5.29 -10.83
N PRO A 204 1.25 -5.94 -9.66
CA PRO A 204 0.18 -5.83 -8.67
C PRO A 204 0.35 -4.56 -7.82
N SER A 205 0.55 -3.41 -8.46
CA SER A 205 0.84 -2.13 -7.80
C SER A 205 -0.40 -1.47 -7.19
N PHE A 206 -0.17 -0.56 -6.24
CA PHE A 206 -1.22 0.31 -5.70
C PHE A 206 -0.62 1.64 -5.23
N SER A 207 -1.50 2.63 -5.06
CA SER A 207 -1.20 3.89 -4.38
C SER A 207 -2.28 4.19 -3.36
N LEU A 208 -1.89 4.67 -2.18
CA LEU A 208 -2.76 5.26 -1.18
C LEU A 208 -2.41 6.73 -1.05
N SER A 209 -3.37 7.61 -1.29
CA SER A 209 -3.16 9.02 -1.04
C SER A 209 -2.96 9.33 0.44
N ARG A 210 -2.37 10.49 0.71
CA ARG A 210 -2.35 11.15 2.02
C ARG A 210 -3.74 11.19 2.64
N SER A 211 -4.76 11.41 1.82
CA SER A 211 -6.16 11.39 2.24
C SER A 211 -6.60 10.03 2.79
N ALA A 212 -6.23 8.93 2.13
CA ALA A 212 -6.50 7.58 2.62
C ALA A 212 -5.75 7.30 3.92
N ILE A 213 -4.47 7.68 4.00
CA ILE A 213 -3.62 7.48 5.19
C ILE A 213 -4.16 8.24 6.41
N ILE A 214 -4.61 9.49 6.23
CA ILE A 214 -5.26 10.27 7.31
C ILE A 214 -6.50 9.55 7.84
N ARG A 215 -7.30 8.95 6.96
CA ARG A 215 -8.52 8.22 7.33
C ARG A 215 -8.21 6.93 8.08
N LEU A 216 -7.18 6.19 7.65
CA LEU A 216 -6.68 5.02 8.37
C LEU A 216 -6.18 5.39 9.78
N ASN A 217 -5.39 6.46 9.88
CA ASN A 217 -4.91 6.95 11.16
C ASN A 217 -6.06 7.38 12.08
N ALA A 218 -7.07 8.09 11.56
CA ALA A 218 -8.25 8.49 12.32
C ALA A 218 -9.07 7.30 12.85
N ALA A 219 -9.08 6.19 12.12
CA ALA A 219 -9.72 4.95 12.53
C ALA A 219 -8.87 4.09 13.47
N ASN A 220 -7.61 4.45 13.73
CA ASN A 220 -6.61 3.58 14.38
C ASN A 220 -6.56 2.19 13.69
N ALA A 221 -6.58 2.18 12.37
CA ALA A 221 -6.66 0.96 11.57
C ALA A 221 -5.28 0.47 11.12
N SER A 222 -5.12 -0.85 11.00
CA SER A 222 -4.00 -1.45 10.25
C SER A 222 -4.27 -1.44 8.75
N PHE A 223 -3.21 -1.61 7.96
CA PHE A 223 -3.30 -1.83 6.52
C PHE A 223 -2.67 -3.17 6.17
N VAL A 224 -3.35 -3.97 5.36
CA VAL A 224 -2.85 -5.25 4.86
C VAL A 224 -2.90 -5.22 3.35
N TYR A 225 -1.75 -5.43 2.73
CA TYR A 225 -1.66 -5.72 1.31
C TYR A 225 -1.52 -7.22 1.11
N GLN A 226 -2.47 -7.81 0.38
CA GLN A 226 -2.45 -9.21 0.02
C GLN A 226 -2.72 -9.36 -1.48
N PRO A 227 -1.72 -9.75 -2.27
CA PRO A 227 -1.92 -9.91 -3.70
C PRO A 227 -2.88 -11.05 -4.06
N PHE A 228 -3.61 -10.91 -5.17
CA PHE A 228 -4.40 -12.00 -5.73
C PHE A 228 -3.53 -12.99 -6.48
N THR A 229 -4.05 -14.19 -6.71
CA THR A 229 -3.46 -15.14 -7.64
C THR A 229 -4.48 -15.70 -8.62
N ARG A 230 -3.97 -16.41 -9.62
CA ARG A 230 -4.72 -16.88 -10.79
C ARG A 230 -5.86 -17.81 -10.38
N ASP A 231 -7.04 -17.55 -10.94
CA ASP A 231 -8.18 -18.46 -10.87
C ASP A 231 -7.83 -19.74 -11.68
N GLN A 232 -7.82 -20.92 -11.05
CA GLN A 232 -7.68 -22.21 -11.76
C GLN A 232 -8.93 -22.61 -12.56
N ARG A 233 -9.89 -21.69 -12.73
CA ARG A 233 -11.03 -21.94 -13.63
C ARG A 233 -10.54 -21.89 -15.07
N VAL A 234 -10.69 -23.04 -15.74
CA VAL A 234 -10.32 -23.37 -17.13
C VAL A 234 -8.90 -23.90 -17.32
N ARG A 235 -8.59 -25.04 -16.66
CA ARG A 235 -8.05 -26.19 -17.38
C ARG A 235 -9.11 -27.28 -17.44
N GLY A 236 -10.07 -27.08 -18.33
CA GLY A 236 -11.00 -28.10 -18.82
C GLY A 236 -10.72 -28.32 -20.29
#